data_AF-A0A7K4APM8-F1
#
_entry.id   AF-A0A7K4APM8-F1
#
_cell.length_a   1.000
_cell.length_b   1.000
_cell.length_c   1.000
_cell.angle_alpha   90.00
_cell.angle_beta   90.00
_cell.angle_gamma   90.00
#
_symmetry.space_group_name_H-M   'P 1'
#
loop_
_entity.id
_entity.type
_entity.pdbx_description
1 polymer ?
#
loop_
_entity_poly.entity_id
_entity_poly.type
_entity_poly.pdbx_seq_one_letter_code
_entity_poly.pdbx_strand_id
1 'polypeptide(L)'
;MSDYGIALDLGTSGFRAQAIELGSNNVVSTAITNRHPLPGANVIDHVNFAIDTGRSTGNRLILNALNRLLSLLRIDLEKVTRVAVCGNPFQLSLFQDIEIRDLAYAGKKMLKSLGVTPPKRDGEVVQASDLGLEGLSRASVIIPPAVSHEIGADALAMLLMTGAMEQDEPCVVVDYGTNAEMALILDGEVYSGSAAAGPALEGQQIEMGMLAAPGTISDVNIMDGGWDNWVLDEEYLPLHCDTIDPVSGDIVNRSECHGHAKGVTGTGVVAALDCGISAGLIKMPNILTPDNLLHLQDGVYITENDVAEAGKAIGAIRAGYLTLMREVDL
;
A
#
# COMPACT_ATOMS: atom_id res chain seq x y z
N MET A 1 -29.35 -9.02 16.66
CA MET A 1 -28.19 -8.25 17.17
C MET A 1 -27.06 -8.56 16.23
N SER A 2 -26.37 -7.54 15.72
CA SER A 2 -25.32 -7.74 14.72
C SER A 2 -24.01 -8.14 15.41
N ASP A 3 -23.43 -9.25 14.96
CA ASP A 3 -22.05 -9.62 15.30
C ASP A 3 -21.09 -8.89 14.34
N TYR A 4 -19.92 -8.53 14.84
CA TYR A 4 -18.91 -7.82 14.08
C TYR A 4 -17.65 -8.66 13.85
N GLY A 5 -16.99 -8.40 12.74
CA GLY A 5 -15.60 -8.76 12.49
C GLY A 5 -14.72 -7.51 12.46
N ILE A 6 -13.42 -7.68 12.67
CA ILE A 6 -12.43 -6.62 12.46
C ILE A 6 -11.39 -7.10 11.45
N ALA A 7 -11.16 -6.32 10.40
CA ALA A 7 -9.97 -6.45 9.56
C ALA A 7 -8.90 -5.48 10.09
N LEU A 8 -7.72 -6.00 10.40
CA LEU A 8 -6.62 -5.24 11.00
C LEU A 8 -5.37 -5.35 10.14
N ASP A 9 -4.97 -4.24 9.53
CA ASP A 9 -3.76 -4.13 8.72
C ASP A 9 -2.63 -3.47 9.53
N LEU A 10 -1.54 -4.21 9.71
CA LEU A 10 -0.33 -3.81 10.43
C LEU A 10 0.75 -3.36 9.45
N GLY A 11 0.48 -2.26 8.76
CA GLY A 11 1.39 -1.66 7.78
C GLY A 11 2.66 -1.07 8.41
N THR A 12 3.66 -0.80 7.56
CA THR A 12 4.92 -0.15 7.96
C THR A 12 4.75 1.34 8.21
N SER A 13 3.83 2.02 7.51
CA SER A 13 3.57 3.46 7.70
C SER A 13 2.60 3.75 8.85
N GLY A 14 1.79 2.76 9.26
CA GLY A 14 0.74 2.90 10.26
C GLY A 14 -0.21 1.71 10.23
N PHE A 15 -1.16 1.69 11.15
CA PHE A 15 -2.13 0.62 11.31
C PHE A 15 -3.53 1.08 10.91
N ARG A 16 -4.31 0.18 10.33
CA ARG A 16 -5.70 0.43 9.95
C ARG A 16 -6.59 -0.70 10.48
N ALA A 17 -7.71 -0.31 11.09
CA ALA A 17 -8.74 -1.23 11.54
C ALA A 17 -10.07 -0.90 10.88
N GLN A 18 -10.76 -1.90 10.36
CA GLN A 18 -12.11 -1.78 9.83
C GLN A 18 -13.05 -2.73 10.55
N ALA A 19 -14.09 -2.17 11.16
CA ALA A 19 -15.20 -2.93 11.72
C ALA A 19 -16.18 -3.29 10.60
N ILE A 20 -16.49 -4.58 10.48
CA ILE A 20 -17.36 -5.14 9.45
C ILE A 20 -18.57 -5.77 10.13
N GLU A 21 -19.77 -5.40 9.70
CA GLU A 21 -20.99 -6.10 10.14
C GLU A 21 -21.10 -7.44 9.41
N LEU A 22 -21.01 -8.57 10.12
CA LEU A 22 -20.92 -9.89 9.50
C LEU A 22 -22.19 -10.33 8.77
N GLY A 23 -23.34 -9.76 9.13
CA GLY A 23 -24.61 -10.06 8.46
C GLY A 23 -24.74 -9.41 7.09
N SER A 24 -24.09 -8.26 6.88
CA SER A 24 -24.21 -7.46 5.66
C SER A 24 -22.90 -7.32 4.87
N ASN A 25 -21.77 -7.71 5.46
CA ASN A 25 -20.41 -7.48 4.97
C ASN A 25 -20.04 -6.00 4.75
N ASN A 26 -20.82 -5.08 5.32
CA ASN A 26 -20.53 -3.65 5.20
C ASN A 26 -19.49 -3.23 6.24
N VAL A 27 -18.54 -2.41 5.80
CA VAL A 27 -17.65 -1.67 6.71
C VAL A 27 -18.48 -0.59 7.41
N VAL A 28 -18.62 -0.70 8.73
CA VAL A 28 -19.43 0.21 9.55
C VAL A 28 -18.60 1.24 10.32
N SER A 29 -17.29 1.00 10.46
CA SER A 29 -16.36 1.95 11.07
C SER A 29 -14.93 1.68 10.59
N THR A 30 -14.16 2.74 10.38
CA THR A 30 -12.73 2.66 10.06
C THR A 30 -11.96 3.53 11.05
N ALA A 31 -10.82 3.04 11.53
CA ALA A 31 -9.88 3.78 12.36
C ALA A 31 -8.46 3.58 11.79
N ILE A 32 -7.65 4.64 11.79
CA ILE A 32 -6.30 4.64 11.20
C ILE A 32 -5.34 5.36 12.14
N THR A 33 -4.09 4.90 12.24
CA THR A 33 -3.01 5.66 12.88
C THR A 33 -2.28 6.53 11.87
N ASN A 34 -1.91 7.76 12.27
CA ASN A 34 -1.14 8.64 11.39
C ASN A 34 0.31 8.19 11.17
N ARG A 35 0.84 7.34 12.07
CA ARG A 35 2.21 6.82 12.05
C ARG A 35 2.26 5.43 12.66
N HIS A 36 3.34 4.72 12.35
CA HIS A 36 3.72 3.49 13.03
C HIS A 36 4.06 3.73 14.52
N PRO A 37 3.71 2.81 15.45
CA PRO A 37 3.99 3.00 16.87
C PRO A 37 5.45 2.86 17.26
N LEU A 38 6.25 2.17 16.45
CA LEU A 38 7.70 2.10 16.63
C LEU A 38 8.41 3.23 15.88
N PRO A 39 9.50 3.80 16.43
CA PRO A 39 10.29 4.81 15.72
C PRO A 39 10.94 4.25 14.46
N GLY A 40 10.86 5.00 13.36
CA GLY A 40 11.44 4.61 12.07
C GLY A 40 10.66 5.19 10.89
N ALA A 41 11.28 5.18 9.72
CA ALA A 41 10.61 5.52 8.46
C ALA A 41 10.28 4.26 7.64
N ASN A 42 10.92 3.12 7.93
CA ASN A 42 10.73 1.86 7.22
C ASN A 42 10.81 0.65 8.15
N VAL A 43 10.54 -0.55 7.61
CA VAL A 43 10.54 -1.81 8.38
C VAL A 43 11.88 -2.11 9.03
N ILE A 44 13.01 -1.78 8.38
CA ILE A 44 14.35 -2.05 8.91
C ILE A 44 14.64 -1.18 10.13
N ASP A 45 14.17 0.07 10.16
CA ASP A 45 14.27 0.91 11.34
C ASP A 45 13.50 0.30 12.53
N HIS A 46 12.30 -0.24 12.28
CA HIS A 46 11.51 -0.91 13.31
C HIS A 46 12.18 -2.21 13.80
N VAL A 47 12.80 -2.97 12.90
CA VAL A 47 13.63 -4.13 13.21
C VAL A 47 14.75 -3.73 14.15
N ASN A 48 15.56 -2.73 13.77
CA ASN A 48 16.67 -2.27 14.57
C ASN A 48 16.21 -1.79 15.95
N PHE A 49 15.12 -1.00 16.01
CA PHE A 49 14.54 -0.56 17.28
C PHE A 49 14.14 -1.74 18.17
N ALA A 50 13.47 -2.76 17.62
CA ALA A 50 13.04 -3.92 18.39
C ALA A 50 14.20 -4.82 18.81
N ILE A 51 15.28 -4.90 18.02
CA ILE A 51 16.51 -5.60 18.39
C ILE A 51 17.22 -4.87 19.53
N ASP A 52 17.35 -3.54 19.44
CA ASP A 52 18.08 -2.73 20.41
C ASP A 52 17.34 -2.59 21.76
N THR A 53 16.02 -2.41 21.71
CA THR A 53 15.18 -2.19 22.91
C THR A 53 14.54 -3.47 23.46
N GLY A 54 14.64 -4.57 22.71
CA GLY A 54 14.04 -5.86 23.02
C GLY A 54 12.65 -6.02 22.41
N ARG A 55 12.43 -7.18 21.80
CA ARG A 55 11.18 -7.57 21.12
C ARG A 55 9.92 -7.29 21.95
N SER A 56 9.89 -7.70 23.22
CA SER A 56 8.72 -7.51 24.09
C SER A 56 8.40 -6.04 24.37
N THR A 57 9.40 -5.15 24.31
CA THR A 57 9.15 -3.70 24.35
C THR A 57 8.41 -3.26 23.08
N GLY A 58 8.87 -3.73 21.91
CA GLY A 58 8.25 -3.48 20.62
C GLY A 58 6.80 -4.00 20.56
N ASN A 59 6.59 -5.26 20.96
CA ASN A 59 5.25 -5.86 21.06
C ASN A 59 4.31 -5.02 21.94
N ARG A 60 4.74 -4.65 23.15
CA ARG A 60 3.93 -3.82 24.06
C ARG A 60 3.54 -2.48 23.44
N LEU A 61 4.43 -1.84 22.69
CA LEU A 61 4.12 -0.58 21.99
C LEU A 61 3.09 -0.79 20.88
N ILE A 62 3.20 -1.88 20.12
CA ILE A 62 2.22 -2.29 19.11
C ILE A 62 0.85 -2.53 19.76
N LEU A 63 0.77 -3.36 20.81
CA LEU A 63 -0.50 -3.68 21.48
C LEU A 63 -1.17 -2.43 22.08
N ASN A 64 -0.40 -1.53 22.71
CA ASN A 64 -0.93 -0.26 23.21
C ASN A 64 -1.51 0.60 22.09
N ALA A 65 -0.86 0.64 20.92
CA ALA A 65 -1.37 1.38 19.77
C ALA A 65 -2.63 0.72 19.20
N LEU A 66 -2.68 -0.61 19.15
CA LEU A 66 -3.85 -1.37 18.70
C LEU A 66 -5.04 -1.19 19.64
N ASN A 67 -4.87 -1.28 20.96
CA ASN A 67 -5.97 -1.07 21.91
C ASN A 67 -6.55 0.35 21.81
N ARG A 68 -5.69 1.36 21.59
CA ARG A 68 -6.14 2.73 21.28
C ARG A 68 -6.89 2.80 19.96
N LEU A 69 -6.34 2.21 18.89
CA LEU A 69 -6.96 2.19 17.56
C LEU A 69 -8.35 1.53 17.59
N LEU A 70 -8.46 0.37 18.23
CA LEU A 70 -9.71 -0.38 18.37
C LEU A 70 -10.76 0.42 19.13
N SER A 71 -10.37 1.17 20.17
CA SER A 71 -11.30 2.04 20.91
C SER A 71 -11.89 3.20 20.08
N LEU A 72 -11.29 3.53 18.93
CA LEU A 72 -11.81 4.55 18.01
C LEU A 72 -12.89 4.01 17.07
N LEU A 73 -13.03 2.68 16.97
CA LEU A 73 -14.09 2.07 16.19
C LEU A 73 -15.44 2.34 16.85
N ARG A 74 -16.41 2.83 16.07
CA ARG A 74 -17.75 3.21 16.55
C ARG A 74 -18.68 1.99 16.67
N ILE A 75 -18.19 0.93 17.30
CA ILE A 75 -18.92 -0.33 17.54
C ILE A 75 -18.77 -0.80 18.99
N ASP A 76 -19.59 -1.78 19.36
CA ASP A 76 -19.48 -2.49 20.63
C ASP A 76 -18.48 -3.65 20.48
N LEU A 77 -17.26 -3.50 21.04
CA LEU A 77 -16.18 -4.48 20.89
C LEU A 77 -16.53 -5.87 21.48
N GLU A 78 -17.44 -5.94 22.46
CA GLU A 78 -17.92 -7.20 23.05
C GLU A 78 -18.79 -8.02 22.06
N LYS A 79 -19.21 -7.42 20.94
CA LYS A 79 -19.91 -8.10 19.84
C LYS A 79 -18.98 -8.53 18.71
N VAL A 80 -17.69 -8.25 18.82
CA VAL A 80 -16.71 -8.74 17.85
C VAL A 80 -16.45 -10.22 18.12
N THR A 81 -16.59 -11.04 17.09
CA THR A 81 -16.40 -12.49 17.19
C THR A 81 -15.13 -12.96 16.50
N ARG A 82 -14.59 -12.17 15.56
CA ARG A 82 -13.40 -12.50 14.78
C ARG A 82 -12.60 -11.25 14.44
N VAL A 83 -11.28 -11.37 14.50
CA VAL A 83 -10.33 -10.39 13.97
C VAL A 83 -9.45 -11.10 12.95
N ALA A 84 -9.29 -10.56 11.75
CA ALA A 84 -8.30 -11.02 10.78
C ALA A 84 -7.16 -10.00 10.73
N VAL A 85 -5.93 -10.45 10.93
CA VAL A 85 -4.75 -9.57 10.88
C VAL A 85 -3.98 -9.75 9.57
N CYS A 86 -3.38 -8.67 9.10
CA CYS A 86 -2.60 -8.61 7.87
C CYS A 86 -1.33 -7.78 8.11
N GLY A 87 -0.27 -8.08 7.38
CA GLY A 87 1.01 -7.37 7.46
C GLY A 87 2.19 -8.29 7.15
N ASN A 88 3.35 -7.68 6.96
CA ASN A 88 4.56 -8.40 6.62
C ASN A 88 5.03 -9.31 7.79
N PRO A 89 5.93 -10.29 7.51
CA PRO A 89 6.33 -11.28 8.52
C PRO A 89 6.92 -10.66 9.78
N PHE A 90 7.60 -9.51 9.67
CA PHE A 90 8.19 -8.83 10.81
C PHE A 90 7.12 -8.20 11.72
N GLN A 91 6.15 -7.49 11.14
CA GLN A 91 5.07 -6.86 11.89
C GLN A 91 4.22 -7.89 12.62
N LEU A 92 3.85 -8.99 11.95
CA LEU A 92 3.11 -10.07 12.58
C LEU A 92 3.93 -10.79 13.65
N SER A 93 5.24 -10.95 13.46
CA SER A 93 6.11 -11.58 14.47
C SER A 93 6.23 -10.70 15.73
N LEU A 94 6.32 -9.38 15.58
CA LEU A 94 6.28 -8.47 16.71
C LEU A 94 4.91 -8.46 17.40
N PHE A 95 3.83 -8.49 16.63
CA PHE A 95 2.47 -8.57 17.16
C PHE A 95 2.24 -9.83 18.01
N GLN A 96 2.78 -10.98 17.58
CA GLN A 96 2.73 -12.26 18.30
C GLN A 96 3.77 -12.39 19.43
N ASP A 97 4.68 -11.42 19.56
CA ASP A 97 5.81 -11.49 20.49
C ASP A 97 6.71 -12.74 20.29
N ILE A 98 7.02 -13.09 19.03
CA ILE A 98 7.87 -14.24 18.66
C ILE A 98 9.22 -13.82 18.07
N GLU A 99 10.23 -14.70 18.09
CA GLU A 99 11.60 -14.41 17.58
C GLU A 99 11.62 -13.71 16.20
N ILE A 100 12.45 -12.67 16.08
CA ILE A 100 12.53 -11.80 14.88
C ILE A 100 13.93 -11.70 14.30
N ARG A 101 14.96 -12.22 14.98
CA ARG A 101 16.36 -12.07 14.55
C ARG A 101 16.64 -12.76 13.21
N ASP A 102 15.87 -13.79 12.87
CA ASP A 102 15.91 -14.46 11.57
C ASP A 102 15.46 -13.55 10.41
N LEU A 103 14.54 -12.62 10.68
CA LEU A 103 14.11 -11.59 9.73
C LEU A 103 15.06 -10.40 9.70
N ALA A 104 15.74 -10.11 10.81
CA ALA A 104 16.70 -9.01 10.91
C ALA A 104 18.03 -9.27 10.18
N TYR A 105 18.48 -10.52 10.10
CA TYR A 105 19.77 -10.87 9.51
C TYR A 105 19.60 -11.80 8.29
N ALA A 106 19.92 -11.29 7.11
CA ALA A 106 19.84 -12.05 5.85
C ALA A 106 20.82 -13.24 5.75
N GLY A 107 21.83 -13.33 6.62
CA GLY A 107 22.93 -14.29 6.51
C GLY A 107 22.76 -15.54 7.37
N LYS A 108 22.59 -16.73 6.75
CA LYS A 108 22.56 -18.05 7.45
C LYS A 108 23.74 -18.26 8.40
N LYS A 109 24.93 -17.73 8.08
CA LYS A 109 26.11 -17.78 8.95
C LYS A 109 25.95 -16.96 10.23
N MET A 110 25.40 -15.75 10.12
CA MET A 110 25.17 -14.86 11.25
C MET A 110 24.10 -15.45 12.19
N LEU A 111 23.00 -15.95 11.62
CA LEU A 111 21.95 -16.62 12.39
C LEU A 111 22.49 -17.81 13.18
N LYS A 112 23.35 -18.62 12.55
CA LYS A 112 24.01 -19.75 13.21
C LYS A 112 24.95 -19.29 14.33
N SER A 113 25.74 -18.22 14.13
CA SER A 113 26.61 -17.70 15.20
C SER A 113 25.85 -17.10 16.38
N LEU A 114 24.66 -16.54 16.12
CA LEU A 114 23.78 -15.97 17.14
C LEU A 114 22.87 -17.01 17.80
N GLY A 115 22.95 -18.29 17.38
CA GLY A 115 22.11 -19.37 17.89
C GLY A 115 20.62 -19.18 17.61
N VAL A 116 20.27 -18.44 16.56
CA VAL A 116 18.88 -18.13 16.20
C VAL A 116 18.24 -19.33 15.53
N THR A 117 17.11 -19.79 16.08
CA THR A 117 16.23 -20.76 15.42
C THR A 117 15.00 -20.00 14.92
N PRO A 118 14.79 -19.91 13.59
CA PRO A 118 13.60 -19.27 13.04
C PRO A 118 12.32 -19.90 13.62
N PRO A 119 11.35 -19.10 14.12
CA PRO A 119 10.09 -19.64 14.56
C PRO A 119 9.27 -20.12 13.35
N LYS A 120 8.33 -21.04 13.62
CA LYS A 120 7.33 -21.40 12.62
C LYS A 120 6.34 -20.26 12.46
N ARG A 121 6.00 -19.93 11.22
CA ARG A 121 5.01 -18.90 10.86
C ARG A 121 3.91 -19.52 9.99
N ASP A 122 3.40 -20.65 10.45
CA ASP A 122 2.45 -21.52 9.70
C ASP A 122 0.99 -21.01 9.77
N GLY A 123 0.77 -19.84 10.40
CA GLY A 123 -0.54 -19.27 10.69
C GLY A 123 -1.19 -19.91 11.93
N GLU A 124 -2.04 -19.15 12.61
CA GLU A 124 -2.72 -19.60 13.82
C GLU A 124 -4.05 -18.87 14.06
N VAL A 125 -4.90 -19.50 14.87
CA VAL A 125 -6.12 -18.87 15.41
C VAL A 125 -6.01 -18.90 16.93
N VAL A 126 -5.95 -17.71 17.54
CA VAL A 126 -5.74 -17.54 18.99
C VAL A 126 -6.85 -16.66 19.58
N GLN A 127 -7.02 -16.65 20.90
CA GLN A 127 -7.97 -15.73 21.52
C GLN A 127 -7.38 -14.31 21.54
N ALA A 128 -8.19 -13.29 21.30
CA ALA A 128 -7.75 -11.90 21.32
C ALA A 128 -7.14 -11.50 22.68
N SER A 129 -7.68 -12.05 23.77
CA SER A 129 -7.15 -11.85 25.12
C SER A 129 -5.73 -12.39 25.32
N ASP A 130 -5.36 -13.49 24.65
CA ASP A 130 -4.05 -14.12 24.79
C ASP A 130 -2.95 -13.26 24.16
N LEU A 131 -3.32 -12.44 23.17
CA LEU A 131 -2.46 -11.44 22.53
C LEU A 131 -2.46 -10.09 23.25
N GLY A 132 -3.28 -9.91 24.29
CA GLY A 132 -3.40 -8.63 25.01
C GLY A 132 -4.27 -7.58 24.31
N LEU A 133 -5.17 -8.00 23.41
CA LEU A 133 -6.17 -7.10 22.83
C LEU A 133 -7.35 -6.92 23.79
N GLU A 134 -7.65 -5.68 24.13
CA GLU A 134 -8.67 -5.31 25.13
C GLU A 134 -10.07 -5.17 24.53
N GLY A 135 -11.11 -5.48 25.32
CA GLY A 135 -12.52 -5.32 24.92
C GLY A 135 -13.05 -6.35 23.90
N LEU A 136 -12.20 -7.31 23.49
CA LEU A 136 -12.50 -8.33 22.49
C LEU A 136 -12.67 -9.73 23.13
N SER A 137 -13.43 -9.82 24.22
CA SER A 137 -13.50 -11.02 25.07
C SER A 137 -13.99 -12.30 24.37
N ARG A 138 -14.75 -12.14 23.27
CA ARG A 138 -15.35 -13.23 22.48
C ARG A 138 -14.66 -13.45 21.14
N ALA A 139 -13.64 -12.65 20.82
CA ALA A 139 -13.04 -12.64 19.50
C ALA A 139 -11.85 -13.60 19.42
N SER A 140 -11.81 -14.39 18.36
CA SER A 140 -10.60 -15.07 17.93
C SER A 140 -9.86 -14.22 16.89
N VAL A 141 -8.53 -14.21 16.98
CA VAL A 141 -7.65 -13.54 16.02
C VAL A 141 -7.10 -14.58 15.06
N ILE A 142 -7.32 -14.35 13.77
CA ILE A 142 -6.84 -15.19 12.67
C ILE A 142 -5.56 -14.52 12.16
N ILE A 143 -4.44 -15.21 12.33
CA ILE A 143 -3.12 -14.79 11.88
C ILE A 143 -2.73 -15.65 10.67
N PRO A 144 -2.64 -15.07 9.46
CA PRO A 144 -2.24 -15.83 8.28
C PRO A 144 -0.77 -16.28 8.35
N PRO A 145 -0.38 -17.32 7.58
CA PRO A 145 1.00 -17.75 7.51
C PRO A 145 1.90 -16.71 6.83
N ALA A 146 3.21 -16.80 7.07
CA ALA A 146 4.23 -16.16 6.25
C ALA A 146 4.94 -17.25 5.42
N VAL A 147 4.91 -17.11 4.09
CA VAL A 147 5.50 -18.09 3.17
C VAL A 147 7.03 -18.01 3.18
N SER A 148 7.56 -16.79 3.30
CA SER A 148 9.00 -16.53 3.38
C SER A 148 9.28 -15.30 4.26
N HIS A 149 10.54 -14.86 4.32
CA HIS A 149 10.89 -13.61 5.02
C HIS A 149 10.30 -12.36 4.35
N GLU A 150 10.03 -12.44 3.05
CA GLU A 150 9.58 -11.33 2.20
C GLU A 150 8.09 -11.45 1.83
N ILE A 151 7.52 -12.65 1.89
CA ILE A 151 6.11 -12.90 1.54
C ILE A 151 5.31 -13.13 2.82
N GLY A 152 4.61 -12.07 3.26
CA GLY A 152 3.77 -12.07 4.44
C GLY A 152 2.28 -12.25 4.16
N ALA A 153 1.49 -11.95 5.18
CA ALA A 153 0.03 -12.02 5.10
C ALA A 153 -0.56 -10.93 4.18
N ASP A 154 0.14 -9.82 4.03
CA ASP A 154 -0.14 -8.74 3.06
C ASP A 154 -0.11 -9.24 1.62
N ALA A 155 0.97 -9.90 1.21
CA ALA A 155 1.06 -10.50 -0.12
C ALA A 155 -0.04 -11.56 -0.34
N LEU A 156 -0.33 -12.39 0.69
CA LEU A 156 -1.42 -13.38 0.61
C LEU A 156 -2.80 -12.72 0.49
N ALA A 157 -3.05 -11.66 1.26
CA ALA A 157 -4.30 -10.91 1.17
C ALA A 157 -4.47 -10.27 -0.21
N MET A 158 -3.40 -9.74 -0.79
CA MET A 158 -3.39 -9.20 -2.15
C MET A 158 -3.76 -10.28 -3.19
N LEU A 159 -3.16 -11.47 -3.11
CA LEU A 159 -3.48 -12.59 -4.01
C LEU A 159 -4.94 -13.05 -3.87
N LEU A 160 -5.47 -13.10 -2.65
CA LEU A 160 -6.87 -13.45 -2.39
C LEU A 160 -7.83 -12.40 -2.93
N MET A 161 -7.57 -11.11 -2.69
CA MET A 161 -8.45 -10.02 -3.10
C MET A 161 -8.48 -9.81 -4.61
N THR A 162 -7.40 -10.12 -5.31
CA THR A 162 -7.32 -10.01 -6.78
C THR A 162 -7.93 -11.20 -7.51
N GLY A 163 -8.18 -12.32 -6.81
CA GLY A 163 -8.60 -13.58 -7.46
C GLY A 163 -7.54 -14.13 -8.41
N ALA A 164 -6.27 -13.73 -8.25
CA ALA A 164 -5.20 -14.09 -9.18
C ALA A 164 -4.93 -15.60 -9.21
N MET A 165 -5.13 -16.28 -8.07
CA MET A 165 -5.01 -17.74 -7.95
C MET A 165 -6.14 -18.52 -8.64
N GLU A 166 -7.22 -17.83 -9.03
CA GLU A 166 -8.39 -18.44 -9.69
C GLU A 166 -8.34 -18.27 -11.22
N GLN A 167 -7.33 -17.59 -11.75
CA GLN A 167 -7.18 -17.35 -13.18
C GLN A 167 -6.55 -18.56 -13.88
N ASP A 168 -7.11 -18.95 -15.02
CA ASP A 168 -6.54 -19.98 -15.91
C ASP A 168 -5.36 -19.44 -16.74
N GLU A 169 -5.31 -18.13 -16.95
CA GLU A 169 -4.25 -17.46 -17.71
C GLU A 169 -3.13 -16.96 -16.79
N PRO A 170 -1.87 -16.86 -17.28
CA PRO A 170 -0.78 -16.29 -16.51
C PRO A 170 -1.12 -14.87 -16.03
N CYS A 171 -0.98 -14.64 -14.72
CA CYS A 171 -1.36 -13.37 -14.09
C CYS A 171 -0.16 -12.77 -13.36
N VAL A 172 0.02 -11.46 -13.45
CA VAL A 172 0.98 -10.73 -12.62
C VAL A 172 0.22 -9.78 -11.72
N VAL A 173 0.48 -9.87 -10.42
CA VAL A 173 0.02 -8.92 -9.42
C VAL A 173 1.21 -8.11 -8.94
N VAL A 174 1.05 -6.79 -8.86
CA VAL A 174 2.10 -5.86 -8.41
C VAL A 174 1.52 -4.95 -7.32
N ASP A 175 2.17 -4.92 -6.17
CA ASP A 175 1.97 -3.90 -5.14
C ASP A 175 2.90 -2.71 -5.44
N TYR A 176 2.29 -1.55 -5.70
CA TYR A 176 3.00 -0.33 -6.03
C TYR A 176 3.39 0.42 -4.76
N GLY A 177 4.55 0.05 -4.20
CA GLY A 177 5.22 0.79 -3.15
C GLY A 177 6.66 1.17 -3.51
N THR A 178 7.38 1.75 -2.55
CA THR A 178 8.79 2.13 -2.68
C THR A 178 9.64 0.93 -3.11
N ASN A 179 9.30 -0.25 -2.58
CA ASN A 179 9.69 -1.53 -3.16
C ASN A 179 8.45 -2.10 -3.82
N ALA A 180 8.49 -2.26 -5.14
CA ALA A 180 7.38 -2.87 -5.86
C ALA A 180 7.45 -4.38 -5.68
N GLU A 181 6.57 -4.91 -4.86
CA GLU A 181 6.42 -6.34 -4.63
C GLU A 181 5.54 -6.92 -5.73
N MET A 182 5.90 -8.10 -6.23
CA MET A 182 5.22 -8.68 -7.38
C MET A 182 5.12 -10.18 -7.26
N ALA A 183 4.04 -10.73 -7.80
CA ALA A 183 3.77 -12.15 -7.88
C ALA A 183 3.31 -12.48 -9.30
N LEU A 184 4.04 -13.38 -9.97
CA LEU A 184 3.61 -14.04 -11.19
C LEU A 184 2.95 -15.37 -10.83
N ILE A 185 1.72 -15.56 -11.26
CA ILE A 185 0.95 -16.78 -11.11
C ILE A 185 0.94 -17.48 -12.47
N LEU A 186 1.45 -18.71 -12.51
CA LEU A 186 1.50 -19.54 -13.70
C LEU A 186 1.17 -20.99 -13.31
N ASP A 187 0.14 -21.57 -13.93
CA ASP A 187 -0.28 -22.95 -13.69
C ASP A 187 -0.51 -23.29 -12.20
N GLY A 188 -1.00 -22.32 -11.41
CA GLY A 188 -1.26 -22.46 -9.97
C GLY A 188 -0.02 -22.29 -9.08
N GLU A 189 1.17 -22.07 -9.64
CA GLU A 189 2.40 -21.77 -8.92
C GLU A 189 2.60 -20.26 -8.80
N VAL A 190 3.17 -19.81 -7.68
CA VAL A 190 3.42 -18.39 -7.38
C VAL A 190 4.92 -18.11 -7.37
N TYR A 191 5.34 -17.21 -8.25
CA TYR A 191 6.71 -16.72 -8.37
C TYR A 191 6.77 -15.27 -7.91
N SER A 192 7.36 -15.02 -6.75
CA SER A 192 7.45 -13.69 -6.17
C SER A 192 8.78 -13.00 -6.45
N GLY A 193 8.76 -11.68 -6.56
CA GLY A 193 9.95 -10.85 -6.59
C GLY A 193 9.69 -9.47 -6.00
N SER A 194 10.75 -8.70 -5.80
CA SER A 194 10.66 -7.30 -5.42
C SER A 194 11.64 -6.47 -6.24
N ALA A 195 11.23 -5.26 -6.63
CA ALA A 195 12.07 -4.31 -7.33
C ALA A 195 12.10 -2.98 -6.56
N ALA A 196 13.30 -2.41 -6.37
CA ALA A 196 13.44 -1.08 -5.80
C ALA A 196 12.96 -0.03 -6.81
N ALA A 197 11.66 0.29 -6.77
CA ALA A 197 11.02 1.24 -7.68
C ALA A 197 11.25 2.68 -7.26
N GLY A 198 11.41 2.93 -5.96
CA GLY A 198 11.42 4.27 -5.40
C GLY A 198 10.00 4.83 -5.24
N PRO A 199 9.83 5.94 -4.50
CA PRO A 199 8.53 6.37 -4.01
C PRO A 199 7.78 7.27 -5.00
N ALA A 200 8.27 7.41 -6.24
CA ALA A 200 7.67 8.26 -7.29
C ALA A 200 6.20 7.94 -7.56
N LEU A 201 5.87 6.64 -7.62
CA LEU A 201 4.51 6.17 -7.86
C LEU A 201 3.62 6.21 -6.60
N GLU A 202 4.16 6.63 -5.47
CA GLU A 202 3.38 6.97 -4.26
C GLU A 202 3.10 8.49 -4.19
N GLY A 203 3.49 9.26 -5.22
CA GLY A 203 3.40 10.71 -5.24
C GLY A 203 4.48 11.42 -4.43
N GLN A 204 5.53 10.72 -3.97
CA GLN A 204 6.69 11.37 -3.36
C GLN A 204 7.78 11.61 -4.41
N GLN A 205 8.69 12.56 -4.19
CA GLN A 205 9.71 12.93 -5.19
C GLN A 205 9.14 13.44 -6.53
N ILE A 206 7.84 13.75 -6.54
CA ILE A 206 7.13 14.45 -7.59
C ILE A 206 6.85 15.86 -7.09
N GLU A 207 7.10 16.89 -7.90
CA GLU A 207 7.10 18.30 -7.47
C GLU A 207 5.75 18.75 -6.89
N MET A 208 4.66 18.44 -7.59
CA MET A 208 3.28 18.65 -7.14
C MET A 208 2.65 17.37 -6.56
N GLY A 209 3.50 16.40 -6.21
CA GLY A 209 3.10 15.08 -5.72
C GLY A 209 2.57 15.11 -4.29
N MET A 210 1.48 14.39 -4.07
CA MET A 210 0.85 14.26 -2.76
C MET A 210 0.32 12.84 -2.56
N LEU A 211 0.33 12.35 -1.31
CA LEU A 211 -0.49 11.20 -0.94
C LEU A 211 -1.96 11.53 -1.19
N ALA A 212 -2.77 10.52 -1.49
CA ALA A 212 -4.21 10.67 -1.68
C ALA A 212 -4.82 11.46 -0.49
N ALA A 213 -5.46 12.58 -0.81
CA ALA A 213 -6.10 13.47 0.14
C ALA A 213 -7.17 14.33 -0.57
N PRO A 214 -8.12 14.93 0.16
CA PRO A 214 -9.09 15.83 -0.46
C PRO A 214 -8.42 16.97 -1.25
N GLY A 215 -8.78 17.08 -2.53
CA GLY A 215 -8.21 18.03 -3.49
C GLY A 215 -7.00 17.50 -4.28
N THR A 216 -6.64 16.22 -4.18
CA THR A 216 -5.56 15.65 -5.03
C THR A 216 -6.14 15.06 -6.32
N ILE A 217 -5.49 15.32 -7.45
CA ILE A 217 -5.82 14.70 -8.75
C ILE A 217 -5.46 13.21 -8.69
N SER A 218 -6.47 12.35 -8.80
CA SER A 218 -6.33 10.89 -8.76
C SER A 218 -6.15 10.25 -10.13
N ASP A 219 -6.69 10.89 -11.18
CA ASP A 219 -6.70 10.36 -12.53
C ASP A 219 -6.83 11.49 -13.57
N VAL A 220 -6.40 11.23 -14.80
CA VAL A 220 -6.43 12.15 -15.94
C VAL A 220 -6.75 11.37 -17.21
N ASN A 221 -7.67 11.87 -18.04
CA ASN A 221 -8.09 11.16 -19.26
C ASN A 221 -8.11 12.11 -20.47
N ILE A 222 -7.63 11.62 -21.62
CA ILE A 222 -7.72 12.37 -22.88
C ILE A 222 -9.18 12.42 -23.34
N MET A 223 -9.68 13.64 -23.60
CA MET A 223 -11.01 13.89 -24.13
C MET A 223 -10.94 14.88 -25.31
N ASP A 224 -12.05 15.04 -26.02
CA ASP A 224 -12.11 15.96 -27.15
C ASP A 224 -11.85 17.40 -26.71
N GLY A 225 -10.65 17.91 -27.04
CA GLY A 225 -10.25 19.29 -26.80
C GLY A 225 -9.39 19.53 -25.56
N GLY A 226 -9.14 18.52 -24.72
CA GLY A 226 -8.28 18.65 -23.53
C GLY A 226 -8.24 17.38 -22.69
N TRP A 227 -7.73 17.48 -21.47
CA TRP A 227 -7.64 16.39 -20.51
C TRP A 227 -8.60 16.61 -19.35
N ASP A 228 -9.47 15.64 -19.11
CA ASP A 228 -10.37 15.64 -17.96
C ASP A 228 -9.61 15.21 -16.71
N ASN A 229 -9.79 15.96 -15.63
CA ASN A 229 -9.14 15.71 -14.35
C ASN A 229 -10.14 15.08 -13.38
N TRP A 230 -9.67 14.12 -12.58
CA TRP A 230 -10.45 13.52 -11.50
C TRP A 230 -9.84 13.89 -10.16
N VAL A 231 -10.59 14.56 -9.30
CA VAL A 231 -10.10 15.10 -8.02
C VAL A 231 -10.82 14.43 -6.86
N LEU A 232 -10.08 14.00 -5.84
CA LEU A 232 -10.65 13.39 -4.65
C LEU A 232 -11.41 14.41 -3.79
N ASP A 233 -12.63 14.06 -3.36
CA ASP A 233 -13.42 14.87 -2.43
C ASP A 233 -13.05 14.62 -0.95
N GLU A 234 -13.82 15.21 -0.02
CA GLU A 234 -13.63 15.05 1.42
C GLU A 234 -13.83 13.60 1.93
N GLU A 235 -14.52 12.77 1.15
CA GLU A 235 -14.74 11.35 1.42
C GLU A 235 -13.77 10.44 0.63
N TYR A 236 -12.77 11.02 -0.05
CA TYR A 236 -11.81 10.33 -0.91
C TYR A 236 -12.44 9.68 -2.15
N LEU A 237 -13.63 10.13 -2.56
CA LEU A 237 -14.27 9.68 -3.79
C LEU A 237 -13.77 10.53 -4.98
N PRO A 238 -13.41 9.92 -6.12
CA PRO A 238 -12.97 10.65 -7.30
C PRO A 238 -14.17 11.35 -7.96
N LEU A 239 -14.08 12.68 -8.07
CA LEU A 239 -15.05 13.50 -8.80
C LEU A 239 -14.48 13.88 -10.17
N HIS A 240 -15.31 13.78 -11.21
CA HIS A 240 -14.98 14.27 -12.54
C HIS A 240 -15.02 15.80 -12.56
N CYS A 241 -13.89 16.42 -12.89
CA CYS A 241 -13.66 17.86 -12.74
C CYS A 241 -13.32 18.55 -14.07
N ASP A 242 -12.43 19.54 -14.04
CA ASP A 242 -12.19 20.41 -15.18
C ASP A 242 -11.51 19.66 -16.33
N THR A 243 -11.85 20.09 -17.55
CA THR A 243 -11.09 19.75 -18.76
C THR A 243 -10.04 20.85 -18.98
N ILE A 244 -8.77 20.48 -19.09
CA ILE A 244 -7.64 21.41 -19.24
C ILE A 244 -6.88 21.12 -20.54
N ASP A 245 -6.47 22.15 -21.27
CA ASP A 245 -5.48 21.98 -22.34
C ASP A 245 -4.11 21.68 -21.71
N PRO A 246 -3.55 20.47 -21.88
CA PRO A 246 -2.30 20.08 -21.22
C PRO A 246 -1.07 20.86 -21.69
N VAL A 247 -1.17 21.58 -22.82
CA VAL A 247 -0.06 22.34 -23.41
C VAL A 247 -0.06 23.79 -22.90
N SER A 248 -1.23 24.44 -22.83
CA SER A 248 -1.32 25.84 -22.41
C SER A 248 -1.74 26.03 -20.95
N GLY A 249 -2.38 25.02 -20.35
CA GLY A 249 -3.04 25.12 -19.05
C GLY A 249 -4.39 25.85 -19.10
N ASP A 250 -4.90 26.16 -20.30
CA ASP A 250 -6.19 26.82 -20.44
C ASP A 250 -7.34 25.88 -20.03
N ILE A 251 -8.35 26.45 -19.37
CA ILE A 251 -9.55 25.71 -18.99
C ILE A 251 -10.44 25.56 -20.22
N VAL A 252 -10.62 24.33 -20.68
CA VAL A 252 -11.48 23.97 -21.81
C VAL A 252 -12.93 23.88 -21.34
N ASN A 253 -13.17 23.16 -20.23
CA ASN A 253 -14.46 23.09 -19.56
C ASN A 253 -14.28 23.22 -18.05
N ARG A 254 -15.13 24.04 -17.43
CA ARG A 254 -15.14 24.23 -15.98
C ARG A 254 -16.24 23.39 -15.34
N SER A 255 -15.92 22.77 -14.22
CA SER A 255 -16.79 21.95 -13.37
C SER A 255 -17.09 22.63 -12.04
N GLU A 256 -17.89 21.98 -11.18
CA GLU A 256 -18.17 22.44 -9.81
C GLU A 256 -16.95 22.29 -8.87
N CYS A 257 -15.96 21.47 -9.22
CA CYS A 257 -14.73 21.27 -8.44
C CYS A 257 -13.58 22.17 -8.87
N HIS A 258 -13.83 23.18 -9.70
CA HIS A 258 -12.84 24.20 -10.03
C HIS A 258 -12.30 24.91 -8.78
N GLY A 259 -10.98 25.07 -8.69
CA GLY A 259 -10.29 25.67 -7.55
C GLY A 259 -10.06 24.72 -6.37
N HIS A 260 -10.32 23.42 -6.52
CA HIS A 260 -10.15 22.42 -5.46
C HIS A 260 -8.89 21.56 -5.63
N ALA A 261 -8.28 21.50 -6.83
CA ALA A 261 -7.07 20.73 -7.04
C ALA A 261 -5.85 21.41 -6.38
N LYS A 262 -5.05 20.63 -5.67
CA LYS A 262 -3.90 21.09 -4.86
C LYS A 262 -2.60 20.35 -5.18
N GLY A 263 -2.69 19.20 -5.83
CA GLY A 263 -1.56 18.34 -6.18
C GLY A 263 -2.04 17.10 -6.89
N VAL A 264 -1.13 16.17 -7.17
CA VAL A 264 -1.37 14.95 -7.93
C VAL A 264 -0.93 13.73 -7.14
N THR A 265 -1.75 12.68 -7.18
CA THR A 265 -1.41 11.39 -6.58
C THR A 265 -0.46 10.59 -7.46
N GLY A 266 0.14 9.53 -6.93
CA GLY A 266 0.92 8.59 -7.74
C GLY A 266 0.15 8.02 -8.94
N THR A 267 -1.13 7.66 -8.78
CA THR A 267 -1.97 7.20 -9.89
C THR A 267 -2.26 8.31 -10.89
N GLY A 268 -2.46 9.55 -10.43
CA GLY A 268 -2.62 10.71 -11.29
C GLY A 268 -1.37 11.01 -12.12
N VAL A 269 -0.18 10.80 -11.55
CA VAL A 269 1.09 10.89 -12.30
C VAL A 269 1.15 9.82 -13.39
N VAL A 270 0.81 8.57 -13.07
CA VAL A 270 0.77 7.47 -14.06
C VAL A 270 -0.19 7.82 -15.20
N ALA A 271 -1.39 8.31 -14.88
CA ALA A 271 -2.40 8.72 -15.87
C ALA A 271 -1.92 9.89 -16.74
N ALA A 272 -1.32 10.92 -16.15
CA ALA A 272 -0.78 12.06 -16.89
C ALA A 272 0.38 11.64 -17.82
N LEU A 273 1.24 10.72 -17.38
CA LEU A 273 2.31 10.16 -18.21
C LEU A 273 1.75 9.35 -19.38
N ASP A 274 0.75 8.49 -19.14
CA ASP A 274 0.09 7.71 -20.19
C ASP A 274 -0.58 8.62 -21.23
N CYS A 275 -1.34 9.63 -20.76
CA CYS A 275 -1.95 10.64 -21.63
C CYS A 275 -0.89 11.40 -22.42
N GLY A 276 0.20 11.83 -21.77
CA GLY A 276 1.28 12.58 -22.39
C GLY A 276 2.02 11.77 -23.46
N ILE A 277 2.31 10.49 -23.19
CA ILE A 277 2.92 9.60 -24.18
C ILE A 277 1.97 9.36 -25.36
N SER A 278 0.70 9.05 -25.06
CA SER A 278 -0.32 8.73 -26.07
C SER A 278 -0.62 9.92 -26.99
N ALA A 279 -0.61 11.14 -26.43
CA ALA A 279 -0.77 12.38 -27.20
C ALA A 279 0.52 12.83 -27.92
N GLY A 280 1.65 12.14 -27.73
CA GLY A 280 2.94 12.53 -28.28
C GLY A 280 3.54 13.79 -27.64
N LEU A 281 3.07 14.18 -26.46
CA LEU A 281 3.59 15.30 -25.67
C LEU A 281 4.76 14.90 -24.79
N ILE A 282 4.93 13.61 -24.49
CA ILE A 282 6.08 13.09 -23.75
C ILE A 282 6.94 12.22 -24.68
N LYS A 283 8.25 12.49 -24.63
CA LYS A 283 9.27 11.54 -25.08
C LYS A 283 10.27 11.36 -23.95
N MET A 284 10.01 10.36 -23.11
CA MET A 284 10.70 10.16 -21.84
C MET A 284 12.23 10.31 -21.95
N PRO A 285 12.86 11.10 -21.04
CA PRO A 285 12.23 11.80 -19.91
C PRO A 285 11.64 13.19 -20.24
N ASN A 286 11.69 13.63 -21.50
CA ASN A 286 11.38 15.01 -21.86
C ASN A 286 9.89 15.25 -22.12
N ILE A 287 9.43 16.46 -21.83
CA ILE A 287 8.10 16.98 -22.17
C ILE A 287 8.25 17.95 -23.35
N LEU A 288 7.44 17.78 -24.39
CA LEU A 288 7.58 18.47 -25.68
C LEU A 288 6.71 19.74 -25.80
N THR A 289 6.09 20.17 -24.72
CA THR A 289 5.35 21.44 -24.65
C THR A 289 6.32 22.63 -24.62
N PRO A 290 5.88 23.85 -24.97
CA PRO A 290 6.77 25.01 -25.05
C PRO A 290 7.51 25.38 -23.75
N ASP A 291 6.90 25.10 -22.59
CA ASP A 291 7.47 25.35 -21.27
C ASP A 291 8.01 24.08 -20.59
N ASN A 292 7.96 22.93 -21.27
CA ASN A 292 8.35 21.61 -20.76
C ASN A 292 7.55 21.16 -19.53
N LEU A 293 6.29 21.60 -19.42
CA LEU A 293 5.33 21.15 -18.41
C LEU A 293 4.12 20.49 -19.06
N LEU A 294 3.51 19.53 -18.37
CA LEU A 294 2.12 19.15 -18.62
C LEU A 294 1.23 19.83 -17.59
N HIS A 295 0.27 20.61 -18.08
CA HIS A 295 -0.64 21.36 -17.23
C HIS A 295 -1.90 20.55 -16.91
N LEU A 296 -2.28 20.57 -15.64
CA LEU A 296 -3.47 19.95 -15.10
C LEU A 296 -4.35 21.01 -14.42
N GLN A 297 -5.44 20.56 -13.80
CA GLN A 297 -6.40 21.45 -13.16
C GLN A 297 -5.77 22.34 -12.07
N ASP A 298 -6.27 23.58 -11.98
CA ASP A 298 -5.94 24.58 -10.95
C ASP A 298 -4.44 24.90 -10.83
N GLY A 299 -3.70 24.75 -11.93
CA GLY A 299 -2.26 25.03 -11.97
C GLY A 299 -1.40 23.93 -11.36
N VAL A 300 -1.96 22.74 -11.12
CA VAL A 300 -1.15 21.53 -10.91
C VAL A 300 -0.44 21.19 -12.22
N TYR A 301 0.81 20.73 -12.15
CA TYR A 301 1.60 20.40 -13.32
C TYR A 301 2.53 19.20 -13.08
N ILE A 302 3.02 18.62 -14.18
CA ILE A 302 4.07 17.59 -14.19
C ILE A 302 5.30 18.15 -14.90
N THR A 303 6.49 17.97 -14.29
CA THR A 303 7.78 18.40 -14.85
C THR A 303 8.54 17.25 -15.54
N GLU A 304 9.56 17.56 -16.33
CA GLU A 304 10.47 16.55 -16.89
C GLU A 304 11.20 15.74 -15.81
N ASN A 305 11.49 16.35 -14.66
CA ASN A 305 12.08 15.63 -13.53
C ASN A 305 11.11 14.61 -12.96
N ASP A 306 9.83 14.97 -12.83
CA ASP A 306 8.78 14.05 -12.40
C ASP A 306 8.63 12.87 -13.36
N VAL A 307 8.64 13.15 -14.68
CA VAL A 307 8.64 12.11 -15.73
C VAL A 307 9.87 11.21 -15.61
N ALA A 308 11.04 11.76 -15.30
CA ALA A 308 12.26 10.97 -15.11
C ALA A 308 12.18 10.06 -13.88
N GLU A 309 11.73 10.55 -12.73
CA GLU A 309 11.61 9.75 -11.51
C GLU A 309 10.52 8.67 -11.64
N ALA A 310 9.34 9.02 -12.16
CA ALA A 310 8.30 8.04 -12.45
C ALA A 310 8.78 7.00 -13.49
N GLY A 311 9.52 7.44 -14.51
CA GLY A 311 10.12 6.55 -15.51
C GLY A 311 11.11 5.55 -14.93
N LYS A 312 11.93 5.94 -13.93
CA LYS A 312 12.81 5.01 -13.21
C LYS A 312 12.01 3.96 -12.45
N ALA A 313 10.95 4.37 -11.76
CA ALA A 313 10.07 3.46 -11.02
C ALA A 313 9.39 2.45 -11.94
N ILE A 314 8.78 2.93 -13.04
CA ILE A 314 8.17 2.07 -14.07
C ILE A 314 9.22 1.13 -14.69
N GLY A 315 10.43 1.63 -14.95
CA GLY A 315 11.53 0.84 -15.47
C GLY A 315 11.98 -0.28 -14.53
N ALA A 316 12.06 -0.01 -13.22
CA ALA A 316 12.40 -1.00 -12.21
C ALA A 316 11.32 -2.08 -12.09
N ILE A 317 10.04 -1.69 -12.05
CA ILE A 317 8.90 -2.61 -12.03
C ILE A 317 8.91 -3.50 -13.26
N ARG A 318 9.14 -2.89 -14.44
CA ARG A 318 9.26 -3.62 -15.70
C ARG A 318 10.41 -4.60 -15.71
N ALA A 319 11.58 -4.22 -15.20
CA ALA A 319 12.70 -5.13 -15.07
C ALA A 319 12.38 -6.29 -14.11
N GLY A 320 11.66 -6.02 -13.01
CA GLY A 320 11.21 -7.03 -12.05
C GLY A 320 10.32 -8.09 -12.68
N TYR A 321 9.18 -7.70 -13.29
CA TYR A 321 8.27 -8.71 -13.83
C TYR A 321 8.85 -9.44 -15.04
N LEU A 322 9.67 -8.78 -15.87
CA LEU A 322 10.40 -9.46 -16.96
C LEU A 322 11.41 -10.48 -16.42
N THR A 323 11.98 -10.23 -15.24
CA THR A 323 12.86 -11.20 -14.58
C THR A 323 12.06 -12.40 -14.10
N LEU A 324 10.88 -12.20 -13.51
CA LEU A 324 9.98 -13.30 -13.14
C LEU A 324 9.54 -14.11 -14.36
N MET A 325 9.15 -13.46 -15.46
CA MET A 325 8.79 -14.15 -16.71
C MET A 325 9.95 -15.00 -17.24
N ARG A 326 11.17 -14.46 -17.24
CA ARG A 326 12.36 -15.22 -17.66
C ARG A 326 12.68 -16.41 -16.77
N GLU A 327 12.43 -16.31 -15.46
CA GLU A 327 12.65 -17.42 -14.52
C GLU A 327 11.72 -18.62 -14.82
N VAL A 328 10.58 -18.36 -15.47
CA VAL A 328 9.60 -19.39 -15.87
C VAL A 328 9.56 -19.64 -17.38
N ASP A 329 10.58 -19.20 -18.12
CA ASP A 329 10.72 -19.37 -19.57
C ASP A 329 9.55 -18.80 -20.42
N LEU A 330 8.95 -17.66 -19.99
CA LEU A 330 7.97 -16.86 -20.76
C LEU A 330 8.59 -15.69 -21.54
#